data_AF-A0A1G1TG22-F1
#
_entry.id   AF-A0A1G1TG22-F1
#
_cell.length_a   1.000
_cell.length_b   1.000
_cell.length_c   1.000
_cell.angle_alpha   90.00
_cell.angle_beta   90.00
_cell.angle_gamma   90.00
#
_symmetry.space_group_name_H-M   'P 1'
#
loop_
_entity.id
_entity.type
_entity.pdbx_description
1 polymer ?
#
loop_
_entity_poly.entity_id
_entity_poly.type
_entity_poly.pdbx_seq_one_letter_code
_entity_poly.pdbx_strand_id
1 'polypeptide(L)'
;MPFVRRSFFTYFLVLLLGSSLGAALLSSCGTDKPGQTADATTAAPAAGTSGPQPLLDSAYVVRALGAVPQFRAELPWANKFYRERQYRLGWFKDNQLVPQATQLLQTIAKASDEGLDPRKYQVKDLAKLFSALKVAPDEAHRDALEQEIDVALSGTYFVWASDFYRGVANPHDAKNTAWQVKPNKIKLHKALLTYLGDRKSKYGYYQFAPLHPEYNNLKKALAAYRIREAAGGWPALPAGLVLRPGQSSPAVSALRQRLLGPRPTPPPTLRRCTTRPWPMP
;
A
#
# COMPACT_ATOMS: atom_id res chain seq x y z
N MET A 1 50.05 17.20 15.17
CA MET A 1 49.70 17.05 16.60
C MET A 1 48.69 15.91 16.73
N PRO A 2 49.06 14.74 17.30
CA PRO A 2 48.10 13.67 17.55
C PRO A 2 47.82 13.54 19.06
N PHE A 3 46.54 13.62 19.45
CA PHE A 3 46.12 13.34 20.82
C PHE A 3 45.84 11.85 21.02
N VAL A 4 46.23 11.42 22.22
CA VAL A 4 46.59 10.07 22.64
C VAL A 4 45.38 9.28 23.16
N ARG A 5 45.37 7.99 22.83
CA ARG A 5 44.85 6.80 23.57
C ARG A 5 44.41 7.03 25.02
N ARG A 6 43.38 6.27 25.45
CA ARG A 6 43.46 5.46 26.68
C ARG A 6 42.38 4.36 26.73
N SER A 7 42.83 3.13 26.52
CA SER A 7 42.21 1.89 27.02
C SER A 7 42.93 1.49 28.30
N PHE A 8 42.18 1.22 29.35
CA PHE A 8 42.56 0.59 30.63
C PHE A 8 41.21 0.12 31.24
N PHE A 9 41.01 -1.02 31.87
CA PHE A 9 41.87 -2.13 32.27
C PHE A 9 40.91 -3.27 32.65
N THR A 10 41.26 -4.49 32.28
CA THR A 10 40.57 -5.74 32.60
C THR A 10 40.84 -6.22 34.03
N TYR A 11 39.96 -7.11 34.50
CA TYR A 11 40.08 -8.06 35.62
C TYR A 11 39.93 -7.55 37.06
N PHE A 12 38.87 -8.02 37.74
CA PHE A 12 39.07 -8.75 38.99
C PHE A 12 37.99 -9.84 39.16
N LEU A 13 38.49 -11.03 39.45
CA LEU A 13 37.82 -12.31 39.66
C LEU A 13 37.72 -12.50 41.20
N VAL A 14 36.79 -13.37 41.65
CA VAL A 14 36.89 -14.27 42.83
C VAL A 14 36.01 -13.98 44.08
N LEU A 15 35.41 -15.10 44.54
CA LEU A 15 34.81 -15.52 45.84
C LEU A 15 33.35 -15.08 46.14
N LEU A 16 32.33 -15.96 46.14
CA LEU A 16 32.04 -17.22 46.89
C LEU A 16 31.30 -17.00 48.24
N LEU A 17 30.23 -17.82 48.38
CA LEU A 17 29.68 -18.46 49.59
C LEU A 17 28.63 -17.74 50.46
N GLY A 18 27.57 -18.50 50.77
CA GLY A 18 26.73 -18.36 51.97
C GLY A 18 25.22 -18.24 51.68
N SER A 19 24.47 -19.32 51.42
CA SER A 19 23.80 -20.19 52.41
C SER A 19 22.36 -19.75 52.79
N SER A 20 21.38 -20.44 52.19
CA SER A 20 20.34 -21.28 52.82
C SER A 20 19.41 -20.77 53.94
N LEU A 21 18.18 -21.34 53.92
CA LEU A 21 17.04 -21.34 54.87
C LEU A 21 15.98 -20.24 54.62
N GLY A 22 14.68 -20.51 54.55
CA GLY A 22 13.93 -21.71 54.92
C GLY A 22 12.51 -21.73 54.36
N ALA A 23 11.90 -22.91 54.45
CA ALA A 23 10.58 -23.28 53.95
C ALA A 23 9.42 -22.84 54.87
N ALA A 24 8.22 -22.71 54.32
CA ALA A 24 6.98 -23.15 54.97
C ALA A 24 5.85 -23.34 53.95
N LEU A 25 5.24 -24.51 54.05
CA LEU A 25 4.09 -25.03 53.31
C LEU A 25 2.79 -24.32 53.70
N LEU A 26 1.76 -24.43 52.85
CA LEU A 26 0.41 -24.84 53.27
C LEU A 26 -0.41 -25.25 52.04
N SER A 27 -0.71 -26.55 51.98
CA SER A 27 -1.72 -27.15 51.11
C SER A 27 -3.12 -26.80 51.63
N SER A 28 -4.07 -26.50 50.75
CA SER A 28 -5.49 -26.46 51.08
C SER A 28 -6.26 -27.30 50.05
N CYS A 29 -6.88 -28.37 50.53
CA CYS A 29 -7.92 -29.13 49.83
C CYS A 29 -9.28 -28.53 50.19
N GLY A 30 -10.12 -28.31 49.18
CA GLY A 30 -11.54 -28.04 49.34
C GLY A 30 -12.32 -28.71 48.22
N THR A 31 -12.99 -29.81 48.56
CA THR A 31 -14.08 -30.42 47.78
C THR A 31 -15.33 -29.54 47.86
N ASP A 32 -16.03 -29.35 46.74
CA ASP A 32 -17.51 -29.37 46.67
C ASP A 32 -18.01 -29.44 45.20
N LYS A 33 -18.93 -30.37 44.94
CA LYS A 33 -19.82 -30.49 43.76
C LYS A 33 -21.17 -29.83 44.11
N PRO A 34 -22.20 -29.78 43.24
CA PRO A 34 -22.24 -29.59 41.77
C PRO A 34 -23.19 -28.42 41.38
N GLY A 35 -22.97 -27.81 40.22
CA GLY A 35 -23.88 -26.78 39.68
C GLY A 35 -24.14 -27.01 38.20
N GLN A 36 -25.33 -27.55 37.89
CA GLN A 36 -25.89 -27.59 36.55
C GLN A 36 -25.93 -26.18 35.95
N THR A 37 -25.34 -26.00 34.77
CA THR A 37 -25.82 -24.99 33.81
C THR A 37 -25.90 -25.63 32.44
N ALA A 38 -27.01 -25.31 31.79
CA ALA A 38 -27.57 -26.00 30.65
C ALA A 38 -26.69 -25.90 29.40
N ASP A 39 -26.61 -27.03 28.69
CA ASP A 39 -26.26 -27.09 27.28
C ASP A 39 -27.25 -26.26 26.46
N ALA A 40 -26.86 -25.03 26.15
CA ALA A 40 -27.37 -24.31 25.00
C ALA A 40 -26.33 -24.46 23.88
N THR A 41 -26.37 -25.61 23.20
CA THR A 41 -25.69 -25.78 21.92
C THR A 41 -26.36 -24.84 20.92
N THR A 42 -25.80 -23.63 20.81
CA THR A 42 -26.06 -22.77 19.67
C THR A 42 -25.17 -23.31 18.57
N ALA A 43 -25.74 -24.12 17.69
CA ALA A 43 -25.08 -24.56 16.47
C ALA A 43 -24.73 -23.31 15.64
N ALA A 44 -23.47 -22.89 15.73
CA ALA A 44 -22.87 -22.07 14.70
C ALA A 44 -22.91 -22.86 13.38
N PRO A 45 -23.20 -22.23 12.23
CA PRO A 45 -23.17 -22.93 10.96
C PRO A 45 -21.75 -23.47 10.75
N ALA A 46 -21.66 -24.77 10.49
CA ALA A 46 -20.40 -25.46 10.25
C ALA A 46 -19.65 -24.75 9.11
N ALA A 47 -18.54 -24.09 9.47
CA ALA A 47 -17.49 -23.79 8.52
C ALA A 47 -17.04 -25.14 7.94
N GLY A 48 -17.25 -25.32 6.64
CA GLY A 48 -16.89 -26.55 5.94
C GLY A 48 -15.47 -26.95 6.28
N THR A 49 -15.29 -28.21 6.67
CA THR A 49 -14.02 -28.85 6.99
C THR A 49 -13.13 -28.87 5.75
N SER A 50 -12.48 -27.74 5.47
CA SER A 50 -11.39 -27.65 4.51
C SER A 50 -10.19 -28.38 5.10
N GLY A 51 -9.63 -29.36 4.38
CA GLY A 51 -8.46 -30.13 4.81
C GLY A 51 -7.19 -29.27 4.88
N PRO A 52 -6.00 -29.89 4.91
CA PRO A 52 -4.75 -29.14 5.07
C PRO A 52 -4.57 -28.09 3.97
N GLN A 53 -4.19 -26.87 4.33
CA GLN A 53 -3.98 -25.79 3.37
C GLN A 53 -2.91 -26.18 2.32
N PRO A 54 -3.16 -25.96 1.02
CA PRO A 54 -2.23 -26.36 -0.02
C PRO A 54 -0.91 -25.61 0.08
N LEU A 55 0.16 -26.31 -0.29
CA LEU A 55 1.49 -25.73 -0.49
C LEU A 55 1.69 -25.39 -1.95
N LEU A 56 2.55 -24.42 -2.23
CA LEU A 56 3.07 -24.17 -3.56
C LEU A 56 4.31 -25.03 -3.80
N ASP A 57 4.64 -25.23 -5.07
CA ASP A 57 5.96 -25.71 -5.47
C ASP A 57 6.72 -24.62 -6.24
N SER A 58 8.06 -24.77 -6.33
CA SER A 58 8.90 -23.78 -6.99
C SER A 58 8.60 -23.60 -8.48
N ALA A 59 8.23 -24.68 -9.18
CA ALA A 59 7.90 -24.67 -10.59
C ALA A 59 6.54 -24.00 -10.83
N TYR A 60 5.56 -24.21 -9.94
CA TYR A 60 4.28 -23.53 -9.95
C TYR A 60 4.47 -22.01 -9.89
N VAL A 61 5.24 -21.52 -8.91
CA VAL A 61 5.48 -20.07 -8.74
C VAL A 61 6.12 -19.48 -10.01
N VAL A 62 7.15 -20.13 -10.55
CA VAL A 62 7.85 -19.67 -11.75
C VAL A 62 6.93 -19.69 -12.97
N ARG A 63 6.14 -20.75 -13.15
CA ARG A 63 5.19 -20.88 -14.27
C ARG A 63 4.08 -19.84 -14.17
N ALA A 64 3.41 -19.74 -13.02
CA ALA A 64 2.25 -18.88 -12.83
C ALA A 64 2.59 -17.39 -12.95
N LEU A 65 3.68 -16.94 -12.33
CA LEU A 65 4.14 -15.55 -12.49
C LEU A 65 4.83 -15.31 -13.83
N GLY A 66 5.55 -16.29 -14.37
CA GLY A 66 6.23 -16.17 -15.66
C GLY A 66 5.30 -16.11 -16.87
N ALA A 67 4.10 -16.67 -16.75
CA ALA A 67 3.04 -16.60 -17.77
C ALA A 67 2.46 -15.19 -17.94
N VAL A 68 2.65 -14.31 -16.94
CA VAL A 68 2.12 -12.95 -16.94
C VAL A 68 3.28 -11.97 -17.18
N PRO A 69 3.34 -11.28 -18.34
CA PRO A 69 4.48 -10.42 -18.69
C PRO A 69 4.81 -9.35 -17.62
N GLN A 70 3.78 -8.77 -17.00
CA GLN A 70 3.91 -7.76 -15.96
C GLN A 70 4.57 -8.30 -14.69
N PHE A 71 4.32 -9.57 -14.33
CA PHE A 71 4.88 -10.20 -13.14
C PHE A 71 6.29 -10.76 -13.38
N ARG A 72 6.66 -11.01 -14.64
CA ARG A 72 7.94 -11.63 -15.01
C ARG A 72 9.15 -10.85 -14.49
N ALA A 73 9.10 -9.51 -14.52
CA ALA A 73 10.17 -8.66 -14.00
C ALA A 73 10.39 -8.84 -12.48
N GLU A 74 9.33 -9.23 -11.75
CA GLU A 74 9.32 -9.32 -10.30
C GLU A 74 9.53 -10.75 -9.77
N LEU A 75 9.68 -11.74 -10.67
CA LEU A 75 9.98 -13.15 -10.35
C LEU A 75 11.11 -13.32 -9.32
N PRO A 76 12.25 -12.60 -9.38
CA PRO A 76 13.31 -12.76 -8.38
C PRO A 76 12.86 -12.44 -6.95
N TRP A 77 11.89 -11.52 -6.78
CA TRP A 77 11.36 -11.17 -5.46
C TRP A 77 10.33 -12.18 -4.99
N ALA A 78 9.44 -12.63 -5.86
CA ALA A 78 8.49 -13.70 -5.55
C ALA A 78 9.19 -15.00 -5.15
N ASN A 79 10.23 -15.41 -5.89
CA ASN A 79 11.01 -16.61 -5.57
C ASN A 79 11.67 -16.52 -4.19
N LYS A 80 12.19 -15.33 -3.81
CA LYS A 80 12.75 -15.11 -2.47
C LYS A 80 11.66 -15.17 -1.39
N PHE A 81 10.51 -14.56 -1.64
CA PHE A 81 9.38 -14.56 -0.72
C PHE A 81 8.85 -15.97 -0.44
N TYR A 82 8.51 -16.73 -1.47
CA TYR A 82 7.97 -18.09 -1.29
C TYR A 82 9.00 -19.05 -0.70
N ARG A 83 10.28 -18.95 -1.09
CA ARG A 83 11.33 -19.78 -0.49
C ARG A 83 11.47 -19.52 1.02
N GLU A 84 11.41 -18.27 1.45
CA GLU A 84 11.46 -17.94 2.89
C GLU A 84 10.24 -18.44 3.67
N ARG A 85 9.09 -18.60 3.00
CA ARG A 85 7.89 -19.22 3.58
C ARG A 85 7.85 -20.74 3.47
N GLN A 86 8.90 -21.37 2.91
CA GLN A 86 8.90 -22.80 2.57
C GLN A 86 7.69 -23.16 1.68
N TYR A 87 7.36 -22.25 0.74
CA TYR A 87 6.26 -22.35 -0.20
C TYR A 87 4.85 -22.47 0.39
N ARG A 88 4.67 -22.14 1.68
CA ARG A 88 3.33 -21.87 2.22
C ARG A 88 2.73 -20.61 1.57
N LEU A 89 1.41 -20.61 1.38
CA LEU A 89 0.67 -19.45 0.92
C LEU A 89 0.91 -18.25 1.85
N GLY A 90 1.01 -17.05 1.28
CA GLY A 90 1.18 -15.81 2.01
C GLY A 90 -0.13 -15.10 2.34
N TRP A 91 -1.17 -15.32 1.54
CA TRP A 91 -2.44 -14.61 1.59
C TRP A 91 -3.58 -15.46 2.17
N PHE A 92 -3.31 -16.72 2.48
CA PHE A 92 -4.25 -17.64 3.11
C PHE A 92 -3.71 -18.13 4.44
N LYS A 93 -4.59 -18.17 5.44
CA LYS A 93 -4.34 -18.80 6.73
C LYS A 93 -5.56 -19.59 7.13
N ASP A 94 -5.34 -20.85 7.51
CA ASP A 94 -6.41 -21.77 7.87
C ASP A 94 -7.52 -21.74 6.81
N ASN A 95 -7.13 -21.81 5.53
CA ASN A 95 -8.07 -21.90 4.42
C ASN A 95 -8.96 -20.65 4.24
N GLN A 96 -8.56 -19.53 4.85
CA GLN A 96 -9.25 -18.25 4.80
C GLN A 96 -8.30 -17.16 4.29
N LEU A 97 -8.86 -16.23 3.50
CA LEU A 97 -8.10 -15.09 2.98
C LEU A 97 -7.76 -14.12 4.12
N VAL A 98 -6.50 -13.73 4.23
CA VAL A 98 -6.06 -12.78 5.27
C VAL A 98 -6.58 -11.36 4.98
N PRO A 99 -6.87 -10.53 6.01
CA PRO A 99 -7.38 -9.18 5.83
C PRO A 99 -6.51 -8.26 4.95
N GLN A 100 -5.20 -8.53 4.93
CA GLN A 100 -4.22 -7.79 4.14
C GLN A 100 -4.49 -7.88 2.63
N ALA A 101 -5.12 -8.96 2.15
CA ALA A 101 -5.50 -9.07 0.74
C ALA A 101 -6.49 -7.95 0.36
N THR A 102 -7.52 -7.74 1.17
CA THR A 102 -8.49 -6.65 0.99
C THR A 102 -7.82 -5.28 1.10
N GLN A 103 -6.90 -5.11 2.06
CA GLN A 103 -6.14 -3.87 2.22
C GLN A 103 -5.28 -3.56 0.99
N LEU A 104 -4.68 -4.57 0.35
CA LEU A 104 -3.88 -4.38 -0.87
C LEU A 104 -4.76 -3.84 -2.00
N LEU A 105 -5.93 -4.43 -2.20
CA LEU A 105 -6.86 -4.00 -3.25
C LEU A 105 -7.37 -2.58 -3.03
N GLN A 106 -7.67 -2.21 -1.78
CA GLN A 106 -8.03 -0.84 -1.42
C GLN A 106 -6.87 0.15 -1.65
N THR A 107 -5.63 -0.28 -1.38
CA THR A 107 -4.42 0.52 -1.64
C THR A 107 -4.24 0.76 -3.14
N ILE A 108 -4.39 -0.30 -3.95
CA ILE A 108 -4.29 -0.22 -5.41
C ILE A 108 -5.39 0.66 -6.00
N ALA A 109 -6.63 0.55 -5.49
CA ALA A 109 -7.73 1.40 -5.93
C ALA A 109 -7.45 2.90 -5.71
N LYS A 110 -6.67 3.23 -4.67
CA LYS A 110 -6.22 4.60 -4.35
C LYS A 110 -4.84 4.95 -4.91
N ALA A 111 -4.27 4.11 -5.76
CA ALA A 111 -2.91 4.34 -6.28
C ALA A 111 -2.80 5.63 -7.11
N SER A 112 -3.91 6.13 -7.66
CA SER A 112 -4.00 7.45 -8.31
C SER A 112 -3.59 8.60 -7.39
N ASP A 113 -3.85 8.48 -6.09
CA ASP A 113 -3.50 9.49 -5.09
C ASP A 113 -1.98 9.55 -4.85
N GLU A 114 -1.28 8.47 -5.20
CA GLU A 114 0.19 8.36 -5.21
C GLU A 114 0.79 8.67 -6.59
N GLY A 115 -0.02 9.14 -7.55
CA GLY A 115 0.42 9.43 -8.91
C GLY A 115 0.64 8.19 -9.80
N LEU A 116 0.16 7.02 -9.36
CA LEU A 116 0.23 5.76 -10.10
C LEU A 116 -1.08 5.52 -10.87
N ASP A 117 -1.07 4.61 -11.85
CA ASP A 117 -2.29 4.20 -12.56
C ASP A 117 -2.81 2.87 -11.98
N PRO A 118 -3.94 2.84 -11.27
CA PRO A 118 -4.52 1.62 -10.70
C PRO A 118 -4.69 0.50 -11.72
N ARG A 119 -4.97 0.82 -12.99
CA ARG A 119 -5.21 -0.15 -14.06
C ARG A 119 -3.98 -0.99 -14.38
N LYS A 120 -2.76 -0.47 -14.12
CA LYS A 120 -1.52 -1.22 -14.31
C LYS A 120 -1.38 -2.42 -13.38
N TYR A 121 -2.07 -2.39 -12.24
CA TYR A 121 -1.99 -3.43 -11.21
C TYR A 121 -3.17 -4.41 -11.26
N GLN A 122 -4.18 -4.15 -12.09
CA GLN A 122 -5.33 -5.06 -12.30
C GLN A 122 -5.00 -6.11 -13.37
N VAL A 123 -3.90 -6.84 -13.16
CA VAL A 123 -3.37 -7.78 -14.17
C VAL A 123 -4.19 -9.06 -14.26
N LYS A 124 -4.76 -9.49 -13.14
CA LYS A 124 -5.64 -10.66 -13.02
C LYS A 124 -7.00 -10.19 -12.49
N ASP A 125 -8.07 -10.85 -12.93
CA ASP A 125 -9.41 -10.62 -12.40
C ASP A 125 -9.58 -11.32 -11.04
N LEU A 126 -9.07 -10.66 -10.00
CA LEU A 126 -9.15 -11.17 -8.62
C LEU A 126 -10.59 -11.26 -8.13
N ALA A 127 -11.49 -10.39 -8.61
CA ALA A 127 -12.91 -10.44 -8.24
C ALA A 127 -13.56 -11.75 -8.74
N LYS A 128 -13.27 -12.14 -9.97
CA LYS A 128 -13.69 -13.44 -10.52
C LYS A 128 -13.09 -14.61 -9.76
N LEU A 129 -11.80 -14.56 -9.44
CA LEU A 129 -11.13 -15.62 -8.67
C LEU A 129 -11.73 -15.78 -7.26
N PHE A 130 -11.97 -14.68 -6.53
CA PHE A 130 -12.62 -14.75 -5.22
C PHE A 130 -14.05 -15.28 -5.31
N SER A 131 -14.78 -14.94 -6.38
CA SER A 131 -16.13 -15.44 -6.59
C SER A 131 -16.11 -16.94 -6.87
N ALA A 132 -15.17 -17.42 -7.70
CA ALA A 132 -14.98 -18.84 -7.97
C ALA A 132 -14.59 -19.62 -6.70
N LEU A 133 -13.73 -19.05 -5.85
CA LEU A 133 -13.30 -19.70 -4.60
C LEU A 133 -14.49 -19.98 -3.65
N LYS A 134 -15.48 -19.08 -3.61
CA LYS A 134 -16.67 -19.24 -2.75
C LYS A 134 -17.59 -20.38 -3.19
N VAL A 135 -17.57 -20.74 -4.47
CA VAL A 135 -18.45 -21.75 -5.08
C VAL A 135 -17.65 -22.94 -5.59
N ALA A 136 -16.44 -23.15 -5.08
CA ALA A 136 -15.58 -24.25 -5.49
C ALA A 136 -16.31 -25.59 -5.27
N PRO A 137 -16.36 -26.47 -6.29
CA PRO A 137 -17.16 -27.69 -6.25
C PRO A 137 -16.58 -28.76 -5.33
N ASP A 138 -15.26 -28.76 -5.14
CA ASP A 138 -14.53 -29.70 -4.29
C ASP A 138 -13.23 -29.09 -3.76
N GLU A 139 -12.54 -29.84 -2.90
CA GLU A 139 -11.28 -29.43 -2.26
C GLU A 139 -10.14 -29.21 -3.28
N ALA A 140 -10.03 -30.04 -4.32
CA ALA A 140 -8.97 -29.90 -5.31
C ALA A 140 -9.10 -28.61 -6.14
N HIS A 141 -10.32 -28.26 -6.54
CA HIS A 141 -10.60 -26.99 -7.23
C HIS A 141 -10.37 -25.79 -6.32
N ARG A 142 -10.78 -25.91 -5.06
CA ARG A 142 -10.55 -24.87 -4.04
C ARG A 142 -9.06 -24.63 -3.84
N ASP A 143 -8.27 -25.69 -3.70
CA ASP A 143 -6.82 -25.60 -3.50
C ASP A 143 -6.11 -24.96 -4.69
N ALA A 144 -6.50 -25.34 -5.92
CA ALA A 144 -5.99 -24.71 -7.13
C ALA A 144 -6.33 -23.21 -7.19
N LEU A 145 -7.54 -22.82 -6.77
CA LEU A 145 -7.95 -21.42 -6.70
C LEU A 145 -7.17 -20.65 -5.62
N GLU A 146 -6.93 -21.24 -4.45
CA GLU A 146 -6.09 -20.61 -3.42
C GLU A 146 -4.67 -20.35 -3.92
N GLN A 147 -4.06 -21.34 -4.58
CA GLN A 147 -2.74 -21.21 -5.16
C GLN A 147 -2.69 -20.12 -6.25
N GLU A 148 -3.69 -20.06 -7.14
CA GLU A 148 -3.77 -19.01 -8.16
C GLU A 148 -3.96 -17.62 -7.55
N ILE A 149 -4.88 -17.48 -6.59
CA ILE A 149 -5.15 -16.21 -5.90
C ILE A 149 -3.90 -15.73 -5.16
N ASP A 150 -3.23 -16.61 -4.44
CA ASP A 150 -2.04 -16.27 -3.66
C ASP A 150 -0.90 -15.74 -4.54
N VAL A 151 -0.65 -16.42 -5.65
CA VAL A 151 0.38 -15.99 -6.62
C VAL A 151 -0.05 -14.72 -7.34
N ALA A 152 -1.32 -14.57 -7.71
CA ALA A 152 -1.82 -13.36 -8.35
C ALA A 152 -1.72 -12.13 -7.44
N LEU A 153 -2.06 -12.27 -6.15
CA LEU A 153 -1.90 -11.21 -5.15
C LEU A 153 -0.44 -10.86 -4.92
N SER A 154 0.44 -11.86 -4.82
CA SER A 154 1.88 -11.63 -4.67
C SER A 154 2.49 -10.92 -5.88
N GLY A 155 2.17 -11.37 -7.10
CA GLY A 155 2.62 -10.71 -8.33
C GLY A 155 2.13 -9.26 -8.41
N THR A 156 0.86 -9.04 -8.12
CA THR A 156 0.24 -7.71 -8.07
C THR A 156 0.93 -6.81 -7.05
N TYR A 157 1.16 -7.30 -5.84
CA TYR A 157 1.89 -6.58 -4.80
C TYR A 157 3.28 -6.19 -5.28
N PHE A 158 4.04 -7.10 -5.91
CA PHE A 158 5.42 -6.78 -6.30
C PHE A 158 5.48 -5.72 -7.39
N VAL A 159 4.60 -5.76 -8.38
CA VAL A 159 4.54 -4.73 -9.43
C VAL A 159 4.21 -3.36 -8.81
N TRP A 160 3.17 -3.31 -7.97
CA TRP A 160 2.78 -2.09 -7.26
C TRP A 160 3.89 -1.58 -6.33
N ALA A 161 4.52 -2.46 -5.55
CA ALA A 161 5.55 -2.10 -4.59
C ALA A 161 6.86 -1.68 -5.28
N SER A 162 7.15 -2.22 -6.47
CA SER A 162 8.28 -1.77 -7.29
C SER A 162 8.08 -0.31 -7.70
N ASP A 163 6.93 0.01 -8.29
CA ASP A 163 6.58 1.38 -8.70
C ASP A 163 6.53 2.33 -7.50
N PHE A 164 5.89 1.92 -6.40
CA PHE A 164 5.69 2.76 -5.22
C PHE A 164 7.01 3.04 -4.46
N TYR A 165 7.85 2.03 -4.25
CA TYR A 165 9.06 2.21 -3.44
C TYR A 165 10.31 2.58 -4.23
N ARG A 166 10.41 2.13 -5.48
CA ARG A 166 11.59 2.36 -6.32
C ARG A 166 11.35 3.45 -7.37
N GLY A 167 10.10 3.86 -7.56
CA GLY A 167 9.69 4.84 -8.56
C GLY A 167 9.39 4.19 -9.92
N VAL A 168 8.63 4.93 -10.73
CA VAL A 168 8.23 4.54 -12.11
C VAL A 168 9.26 4.99 -13.15
N ALA A 169 10.10 5.97 -12.80
CA ALA A 169 11.13 6.49 -13.70
C ALA A 169 12.21 5.42 -13.93
N ASN A 170 12.56 5.16 -15.19
CA ASN A 170 13.68 4.27 -15.52
C ASN A 170 15.00 5.01 -15.25
N PRO A 171 15.76 4.68 -14.19
CA PRO A 171 17.02 5.36 -13.89
C PRO A 171 18.11 5.09 -14.93
N HIS A 172 17.88 4.15 -15.87
CA HIS A 172 18.77 3.84 -16.98
C HIS A 172 18.38 4.54 -18.29
N ASP A 173 17.38 5.43 -18.30
CA ASP A 173 17.18 6.34 -19.43
C ASP A 173 18.29 7.40 -19.44
N ALA A 174 19.45 7.01 -19.97
CA ALA A 174 20.63 7.85 -20.08
C ALA A 174 20.42 9.10 -20.95
N LYS A 175 19.31 9.18 -21.68
CA LYS A 175 18.96 10.35 -22.50
C LYS A 175 18.38 11.50 -21.67
N ASN A 176 17.98 11.25 -20.41
CA ASN A 176 17.33 12.26 -19.59
C ASN A 176 18.10 12.52 -18.28
N THR A 177 19.14 13.33 -18.38
CA THR A 177 20.07 13.70 -17.28
C THR A 177 19.39 14.36 -16.09
N ALA A 178 18.17 14.90 -16.26
CA ALA A 178 17.36 15.49 -15.20
C ALA A 178 16.78 14.46 -14.21
N TRP A 179 16.81 13.16 -14.54
CA TRP A 179 16.17 12.09 -13.75
C TRP A 179 17.16 11.07 -13.20
N GLN A 180 18.40 11.48 -12.89
CA GLN A 180 19.37 10.65 -12.17
C GLN A 180 18.99 10.48 -10.69
N VAL A 181 17.81 9.94 -10.43
CA VAL A 181 17.35 9.61 -9.08
C VAL A 181 17.95 8.27 -8.70
N LYS A 182 18.69 8.24 -7.58
CA LYS A 182 19.24 7.00 -7.04
C LYS A 182 18.08 6.06 -6.66
N PRO A 183 17.98 4.86 -7.27
CA PRO A 183 16.89 3.96 -6.98
C PRO A 183 16.95 3.47 -5.53
N ASN A 184 15.78 3.32 -4.93
CA ASN A 184 15.68 2.78 -3.57
C ASN A 184 16.12 1.30 -3.56
N LYS A 185 16.99 0.94 -2.61
CA LYS A 185 17.54 -0.43 -2.48
C LYS A 185 16.65 -1.35 -1.63
N ILE A 186 15.35 -1.05 -1.56
CA ILE A 186 14.40 -1.86 -0.78
C ILE A 186 14.35 -3.32 -1.28
N LYS A 187 14.26 -4.24 -0.33
CA LYS A 187 14.07 -5.67 -0.58
C LYS A 187 12.57 -5.98 -0.55
N LEU A 188 11.91 -6.03 -1.71
CA LEU A 188 10.44 -6.16 -1.76
C LEU A 188 9.91 -7.44 -1.09
N HIS A 189 10.58 -8.58 -1.22
CA HIS A 189 10.20 -9.81 -0.50
C HIS A 189 10.13 -9.62 1.03
N LYS A 190 11.05 -8.82 1.62
CA LYS A 190 11.03 -8.50 3.05
C LYS A 190 9.93 -7.50 3.40
N ALA A 191 9.63 -6.57 2.48
CA ALA A 191 8.50 -5.65 2.62
C ALA A 191 7.17 -6.41 2.62
N LEU A 192 6.99 -7.40 1.75
CA LEU A 192 5.79 -8.24 1.71
C LEU A 192 5.65 -9.09 2.98
N LEU A 193 6.72 -9.69 3.48
CA LEU A 193 6.69 -10.42 4.75
C LEU A 193 6.30 -9.52 5.93
N THR A 194 6.74 -8.26 5.92
CA THR A 194 6.32 -7.29 6.95
C THR A 194 4.89 -6.82 6.74
N TYR A 195 4.44 -6.66 5.49
CA TYR A 195 3.05 -6.32 5.15
C TYR A 195 2.06 -7.37 5.65
N LEU A 196 2.40 -8.65 5.48
CA LEU A 196 1.59 -9.79 5.92
C LEU A 196 1.69 -10.07 7.43
N GLY A 197 2.64 -9.45 8.13
CA GLY A 197 2.83 -9.58 9.57
C GLY A 197 3.78 -10.71 10.00
N ASP A 198 4.29 -11.50 9.07
CA ASP A 198 5.22 -12.62 9.35
C ASP A 198 6.62 -12.18 9.72
N ARG A 199 6.95 -10.90 9.47
CA ARG A 199 8.22 -10.32 9.86
C ARG A 199 8.02 -9.03 10.63
N LYS A 200 8.38 -9.06 11.92
CA LYS A 200 8.53 -7.84 12.73
C LYS A 200 9.59 -6.93 12.10
N SER A 201 9.24 -5.68 11.88
CA SER A 201 10.16 -4.63 11.45
C SER A 201 10.08 -3.51 12.47
N LYS A 202 11.24 -2.95 12.84
CA LYS A 202 11.32 -1.76 13.70
C LYS A 202 10.51 -0.61 13.10
N TYR A 203 10.44 -0.58 11.78
CA TYR A 203 9.71 0.39 11.00
C TYR A 203 8.51 -0.30 10.35
N GLY A 204 7.28 0.14 10.66
CA GLY A 204 6.06 -0.42 10.09
C GLY A 204 6.03 -0.28 8.56
N TYR A 205 5.21 -1.08 7.87
CA TYR A 205 5.11 -1.07 6.41
C TYR A 205 4.88 0.35 5.81
N TYR A 206 4.08 1.18 6.48
CA TYR A 206 3.83 2.56 6.08
C TYR A 206 5.06 3.47 6.13
N GLN A 207 6.10 3.08 6.87
CA GLN A 207 7.34 3.85 6.97
C GLN A 207 8.30 3.59 5.80
N PHE A 208 7.95 2.67 4.90
CA PHE A 208 8.58 2.56 3.60
C PHE A 208 8.01 3.55 2.58
N ALA A 209 6.89 4.23 2.89
CA ALA A 209 6.41 5.34 2.06
C ALA A 209 7.46 6.46 2.04
N PRO A 210 7.52 7.30 0.98
CA PRO A 210 8.43 8.43 0.95
C PRO A 210 8.12 9.40 2.11
N LEU A 211 8.96 9.41 3.15
CA LEU A 211 8.76 10.20 4.38
C LEU A 211 9.12 11.68 4.24
N HIS A 212 9.45 12.14 3.04
CA HIS A 212 9.90 13.51 2.83
C HIS A 212 8.70 14.48 2.84
N PRO A 213 8.73 15.61 3.55
CA PRO A 213 7.62 16.58 3.57
C PRO A 213 7.17 17.02 2.16
N GLU A 214 8.12 17.12 1.25
CA GLU A 214 7.97 17.47 -0.16
C GLU A 214 7.10 16.46 -0.89
N TYR A 215 7.16 15.17 -0.53
CA TYR A 215 6.25 14.16 -1.07
C TYR A 215 4.79 14.50 -0.76
N ASN A 216 4.49 14.91 0.48
CA ASN A 216 3.15 15.32 0.86
C ASN A 216 2.71 16.60 0.13
N ASN A 217 3.62 17.54 -0.10
CA ASN A 217 3.33 18.74 -0.89
C ASN A 217 3.03 18.40 -2.35
N LEU A 218 3.77 17.45 -2.94
CA LEU A 218 3.51 16.95 -4.29
C LEU A 218 2.15 16.25 -4.38
N LYS A 219 1.77 15.43 -3.39
CA LYS A 219 0.44 14.81 -3.33
C LYS A 219 -0.69 15.84 -3.25
N LYS A 220 -0.53 16.88 -2.43
CA LYS A 220 -1.49 17.99 -2.36
C LYS A 220 -1.63 18.72 -3.69
N ALA A 221 -0.50 19.01 -4.35
CA ALA A 221 -0.50 19.64 -5.67
C ALA A 221 -1.15 18.73 -6.73
N LEU A 222 -0.86 17.44 -6.72
CA LEU A 222 -1.49 16.45 -7.60
C LEU A 222 -3.00 16.44 -7.43
N ALA A 223 -3.50 16.37 -6.19
CA ALA A 223 -4.93 16.41 -5.92
C ALA A 223 -5.58 17.69 -6.47
N ALA A 224 -4.96 18.85 -6.24
CA ALA A 224 -5.44 20.12 -6.80
C ALA A 224 -5.47 20.13 -8.33
N TYR A 225 -4.46 19.55 -8.98
CA TYR A 225 -4.42 19.43 -10.44
C TYR A 225 -5.49 18.49 -10.99
N ARG A 226 -5.78 17.37 -10.32
CA ARG A 226 -6.84 16.45 -10.72
C ARG A 226 -8.23 17.07 -10.61
N ILE A 227 -8.48 17.87 -9.57
CA ILE A 227 -9.73 18.64 -9.44
C ILE A 227 -9.88 19.60 -10.62
N ARG A 228 -8.81 20.31 -10.99
CA ARG A 228 -8.84 21.24 -12.12
C ARG A 228 -9.02 20.52 -13.45
N GLU A 229 -8.37 19.38 -13.66
CA GLU A 229 -8.55 18.52 -14.83
C GLU A 229 -10.01 18.07 -14.97
N ALA A 230 -10.61 17.58 -13.88
CA ALA A 230 -12.02 17.16 -13.85
C ALA A 230 -12.99 18.32 -14.12
N ALA A 231 -12.62 19.55 -13.77
CA ALA A 231 -13.39 20.77 -14.04
C ALA A 231 -13.24 21.29 -15.49
N GLY A 232 -12.67 20.51 -16.41
CA GLY A 232 -12.46 20.89 -17.81
C GLY A 232 -11.04 21.35 -18.14
N GLY A 233 -10.11 21.27 -17.18
CA GLY A 233 -8.69 21.51 -17.39
C GLY A 233 -8.34 22.98 -17.60
N TRP A 234 -7.36 23.22 -18.46
CA TRP A 234 -6.92 24.57 -18.81
C TRP A 234 -7.43 24.95 -20.19
N PRO A 235 -7.71 26.25 -20.43
CA PRO A 235 -8.04 26.74 -21.76
C PRO A 235 -7.00 26.29 -22.80
N ALA A 236 -7.48 25.69 -23.88
CA ALA A 236 -6.64 25.35 -25.02
C ALA A 236 -6.13 26.64 -25.69
N LEU A 237 -4.86 26.63 -26.07
CA LEU A 237 -4.25 27.69 -26.84
C LEU A 237 -4.04 27.20 -28.28
N PRO A 238 -4.15 28.09 -29.29
CA PRO A 238 -3.84 27.73 -30.67
C PRO A 238 -2.44 27.13 -30.79
N ALA A 239 -2.31 26.05 -31.57
CA ALA A 239 -1.00 25.47 -31.86
C ALA A 239 -0.12 26.49 -32.61
N GLY A 240 1.16 26.58 -32.25
CA GLY A 240 2.09 27.54 -32.86
C GLY A 240 1.89 29.00 -32.43
N LEU A 241 1.13 29.26 -31.35
CA LEU A 241 0.96 30.60 -30.82
C LEU A 241 2.31 31.20 -30.38
N VAL A 242 2.78 32.20 -31.11
CA VAL A 242 3.93 33.03 -30.73
C VAL A 242 3.43 34.43 -30.40
N LEU A 243 3.64 34.85 -29.15
CA LEU A 243 3.30 36.19 -28.67
C LEU A 243 4.55 36.86 -28.12
N ARG A 244 4.78 38.11 -28.51
CA ARG A 244 5.85 38.95 -27.94
C ARG A 244 5.28 39.91 -26.88
N PRO A 245 6.09 40.36 -25.91
CA PRO A 245 5.69 41.43 -25.00
C PRO A 245 5.15 42.63 -25.79
N GLY A 246 3.96 43.13 -25.40
CA GLY A 246 3.28 44.24 -26.08
C GLY A 246 2.35 43.86 -27.24
N GLN A 247 2.41 42.61 -27.73
CA GLN A 247 1.54 42.16 -28.82
C GLN A 247 0.12 41.88 -28.34
N SER A 248 -0.87 42.42 -29.06
CA SER A 248 -2.29 42.11 -28.85
C SER A 248 -2.72 40.94 -29.71
N SER A 249 -3.45 40.00 -29.12
CA SER A 249 -4.02 38.84 -29.81
C SER A 249 -5.26 38.35 -29.06
N PRO A 250 -6.29 37.81 -29.76
CA PRO A 250 -7.43 37.16 -29.12
C PRO A 250 -7.02 36.03 -28.17
N ALA A 251 -5.87 35.39 -28.41
CA ALA A 251 -5.36 34.32 -27.56
C ALA A 251 -4.83 34.79 -26.19
N VAL A 252 -4.60 36.11 -26.00
CA VAL A 252 -4.11 36.67 -24.74
C VAL A 252 -5.09 36.45 -23.60
N SER A 253 -6.40 36.47 -23.87
CA SER A 253 -7.44 36.23 -22.86
C SER A 253 -7.38 34.78 -22.32
N ALA A 254 -7.31 33.80 -23.22
CA ALA A 254 -7.16 32.38 -22.88
C ALA A 254 -5.82 32.12 -22.17
N LEU A 255 -4.73 32.75 -22.62
CA LEU A 255 -3.41 32.64 -21.98
C LEU A 255 -3.44 33.19 -20.55
N ARG A 256 -4.08 34.35 -20.34
CA ARG A 256 -4.25 34.94 -19.01
C ARG A 256 -5.03 34.01 -18.09
N GLN A 257 -6.16 33.47 -18.56
CA GLN A 257 -6.99 32.53 -17.79
C GLN A 257 -6.21 31.26 -17.44
N ARG A 258 -5.33 30.78 -18.31
CA ARG A 258 -4.46 29.62 -18.06
C ARG A 258 -3.42 29.89 -16.98
N LEU A 259 -2.74 31.04 -17.02
CA LEU A 259 -1.65 31.39 -16.10
C LEU A 259 -2.14 31.85 -14.73
N LEU A 260 -3.21 32.66 -14.70
CA LEU A 260 -3.67 33.33 -13.47
C LEU A 260 -4.99 32.75 -12.93
N GLY A 261 -5.68 31.90 -13.70
CA GLY A 261 -7.02 31.41 -13.37
C GLY A 261 -8.16 32.32 -13.84
N PRO A 262 -9.42 31.98 -13.55
CA PRO A 262 -10.58 32.80 -13.87
C PRO A 262 -10.46 34.18 -13.23
N ARG A 263 -10.84 35.23 -13.98
CA ARG A 263 -10.92 36.57 -13.39
C ARG A 263 -12.03 36.54 -12.34
N PRO A 264 -11.82 37.06 -11.11
CA PRO A 264 -12.91 37.26 -10.18
C PRO A 264 -13.96 38.15 -10.85
N THR A 265 -15.20 37.65 -10.96
CA THR A 265 -16.32 38.46 -11.42
C THR A 265 -16.52 39.58 -10.41
N PRO A 266 -16.54 40.87 -10.82
CA PRO A 266 -16.85 41.95 -9.90
C PRO A 266 -18.23 41.68 -9.27
N PRO A 267 -18.42 41.99 -7.98
CA PRO A 267 -19.70 41.78 -7.32
C PRO A 267 -20.81 42.49 -8.11
N PRO A 268 -22.03 41.92 -8.18
CA PRO A 268 -23.13 42.56 -8.88
C PRO A 268 -23.31 43.96 -8.29
N THR A 269 -23.11 44.98 -9.11
CA THR A 269 -23.38 46.36 -8.73
C THR A 269 -24.86 46.44 -8.38
N LEU A 270 -25.16 46.55 -7.09
CA LEU A 270 -26.52 46.84 -6.62
C LEU A 270 -26.93 48.13 -7.33
N ARG A 271 -27.88 48.02 -8.27
CA ARG A 271 -28.54 49.19 -8.84
C ARG A 271 -29.13 49.93 -7.65
N ARG A 272 -28.60 51.13 -7.36
CA ARG A 272 -29.24 52.03 -6.39
C ARG A 272 -30.68 52.22 -6.86
N CYS A 273 -31.64 51.72 -6.09
CA CYS A 273 -33.04 52.10 -6.26
C CYS A 273 -33.10 53.60 -6.07
N THR A 274 -33.22 54.34 -7.17
CA THR A 274 -33.64 55.73 -7.13
C THR A 274 -35.04 55.74 -6.57
N THR A 275 -35.16 56.10 -5.29
CA THR A 275 -36.44 56.42 -4.64
C THR A 275 -37.09 57.53 -5.44
N ARG A 276 -38.13 57.18 -6.19
CA ARG A 276 -39.03 58.15 -6.84
C ARG A 276 -39.80 58.84 -5.71
N PRO A 277 -39.87 60.18 -5.66
CA PRO A 277 -40.67 60.85 -4.63
C PRO A 277 -42.15 60.55 -4.88
N TRP A 278 -42.88 60.24 -3.80
CA TRP A 278 -44.33 60.05 -3.83
C TRP A 278 -45.04 61.38 -4.14
N PRO A 279 -46.14 61.37 -4.92
CA PRO A 279 -46.95 62.57 -5.12
C PRO A 279 -47.77 62.82 -3.84
N MET A 280 -47.67 64.03 -3.30
CA MET A 280 -48.54 64.48 -2.21
C MET A 280 -49.94 64.84 -2.76
N PRO A 281 -51.01 64.57 -2.00
CA PRO A 281 -52.38 64.99 -2.34
C PRO A 281 -52.61 66.49 -2.11
#